data_AF-A0A7I9ZCM0-F1
#
_entry.id   AF-A0A7I9ZCM0-F1
#
_cell.length_a   1.000
_cell.length_b   1.000
_cell.length_c   1.000
_cell.angle_alpha   90.00
_cell.angle_beta   90.00
_cell.angle_gamma   90.00
#
_symmetry.space_group_name_H-M   'P 1'
#
loop_
_entity.id
_entity.type
_entity.pdbx_description
1 polymer ?
#
loop_
_entity_poly.entity_id
_entity_poly.type
_entity_poly.pdbx_seq_one_letter_code
_entity_poly.pdbx_strand_id
1 'polypeptide(L)'
;MIDHTLSRWGRLLSRYGLAVVLAWIGVGKYVKMESRVLIQHSPLMSWVYDLFSVTFVARALGTMEIVAAVLIALRPWWPRGSAAGSALAVVLFLGTLSFLFTTPGVVALHAHGIPVLSALPGQFLLKDLVLLGVALWTLGDSLTAGTATGG
;
A
#
# COMPACT_ATOMS: atom_id res chain seq x y z
N MET A 1 3.18 33.18 8.27
CA MET A 1 3.20 32.37 9.50
C MET A 1 2.25 31.16 9.49
N ILE A 2 1.04 31.26 8.91
CA ILE A 2 0.06 30.13 8.83
C ILE A 2 0.50 29.04 7.82
N ASP A 3 1.12 29.47 6.74
CA ASP A 3 1.71 28.70 5.63
C ASP A 3 2.72 27.62 6.08
N HIS A 4 3.63 27.95 7.01
CA HIS A 4 4.60 26.99 7.53
C HIS A 4 3.98 25.93 8.47
N THR A 5 2.97 26.33 9.24
CA THR A 5 2.31 25.44 10.20
C THR A 5 1.45 24.41 9.48
N LEU A 6 0.65 24.85 8.50
CA LEU A 6 -0.18 23.96 7.69
C LEU A 6 0.67 22.94 6.91
N SER A 7 1.78 23.39 6.32
CA SER A 7 2.72 22.52 5.61
C SER A 7 3.34 21.46 6.54
N ARG A 8 3.64 21.82 7.79
CA ARG A 8 4.16 20.88 8.79
C ARG A 8 3.14 19.79 9.13
N TRP A 9 1.88 20.18 9.35
CA TRP A 9 0.80 19.23 9.62
C TRP A 9 0.53 18.32 8.42
N GLY A 10 0.53 18.86 7.20
CA GLY A 10 0.41 18.08 5.97
C GLY A 10 1.49 17.01 5.87
N ARG A 11 2.76 17.35 6.14
CA ARG A 11 3.87 16.40 6.15
C ARG A 11 3.69 15.27 7.18
N LEU A 12 3.27 15.62 8.40
CA LEU A 12 3.05 14.64 9.47
C LEU A 12 1.87 13.73 9.13
N LEU A 13 0.76 14.31 8.68
CA LEU A 13 -0.44 13.58 8.29
C LEU A 13 -0.17 12.64 7.12
N SER A 14 0.56 13.09 6.09
CA SER A 14 0.93 12.24 4.96
C SER A 14 1.78 11.05 5.39
N ARG A 15 2.81 11.26 6.23
CA ARG A 15 3.66 10.15 6.70
C ARG A 15 2.90 9.18 7.59
N TYR A 16 2.26 9.67 8.65
CA TYR A 16 1.59 8.79 9.61
C TYR A 16 0.31 8.20 9.01
N GLY A 17 -0.37 8.93 8.14
CA GLY A 17 -1.46 8.41 7.32
C GLY A 17 -0.99 7.25 6.43
N LEU A 18 0.14 7.40 5.74
CA LEU A 18 0.74 6.32 4.96
C LEU A 18 1.06 5.10 5.84
N ALA A 19 1.68 5.30 7.00
CA ALA A 19 2.00 4.22 7.93
C ALA A 19 0.73 3.50 8.43
N VAL A 20 -0.30 4.25 8.82
CA VAL A 20 -1.59 3.69 9.26
C VAL A 20 -2.25 2.90 8.14
N VAL A 21 -2.28 3.41 6.91
CA VAL A 21 -2.86 2.71 5.76
C VAL A 21 -2.14 1.40 5.48
N LEU A 22 -0.80 1.39 5.44
CA LEU A 22 -0.01 0.18 5.24
C LEU A 22 -0.23 -0.84 6.36
N ALA A 23 -0.22 -0.40 7.62
CA ALA A 23 -0.49 -1.27 8.76
C ALA A 23 -1.89 -1.88 8.69
N TRP A 24 -2.90 -1.08 8.35
CA TRP A 24 -4.29 -1.53 8.27
C TRP A 24 -4.52 -2.50 7.10
N ILE A 25 -3.92 -2.24 5.93
CA ILE A 25 -3.97 -3.15 4.78
C ILE A 25 -3.24 -4.47 5.11
N GLY A 26 -2.06 -4.38 5.71
CA GLY A 26 -1.27 -5.53 6.11
C GLY A 26 -1.98 -6.42 7.12
N VAL A 27 -2.50 -5.83 8.21
CA VAL A 27 -3.34 -6.55 9.19
C VAL A 27 -4.61 -7.11 8.53
N GLY A 28 -5.21 -6.36 7.60
CA GLY A 28 -6.36 -6.81 6.82
C GLY A 28 -6.10 -8.11 6.05
N LYS A 29 -4.87 -8.37 5.58
CA LYS A 29 -4.50 -9.64 4.93
C LYS A 29 -4.45 -10.83 5.89
N TYR A 30 -4.29 -10.58 7.18
CA TYR A 30 -4.42 -11.59 8.24
C TYR A 30 -5.88 -11.80 8.64
N VAL A 31 -6.66 -10.72 8.80
CA VAL A 31 -8.06 -10.78 9.27
C VAL A 31 -9.03 -11.33 8.21
N LYS A 32 -8.91 -10.90 6.94
CA LYS A 32 -9.74 -11.44 5.83
C LYS A 32 -9.49 -12.93 5.57
N MET A 33 -8.45 -13.50 6.16
CA MET A 33 -8.18 -14.93 6.11
C MET A 33 -9.14 -15.76 6.97
N GLU A 34 -9.80 -15.15 7.97
CA GLU A 34 -10.80 -15.83 8.81
C GLU A 34 -12.20 -15.87 8.19
N SER A 35 -12.51 -15.03 7.19
CA SER A 35 -13.79 -15.08 6.47
C SER A 35 -13.83 -16.15 5.36
N ARG A 36 -13.10 -17.26 5.51
CA ARG A 36 -13.41 -18.52 4.80
C ARG A 36 -14.80 -19.05 5.16
N VAL A 37 -15.45 -18.50 6.19
CA VAL A 37 -16.83 -18.85 6.60
C VAL A 37 -17.92 -18.25 5.68
N LEU A 38 -17.60 -17.38 4.72
CA LEU A 38 -18.57 -16.91 3.70
C LEU A 38 -18.37 -17.53 2.30
N ILE A 39 -17.42 -18.45 2.11
CA ILE A 39 -17.13 -19.11 0.82
C ILE A 39 -17.34 -20.63 0.94
N GLN A 40 -18.43 -21.05 1.57
CA GLN A 40 -18.81 -22.48 1.65
C GLN A 40 -19.84 -22.90 0.58
N HIS A 41 -20.17 -22.06 -0.40
CA HIS A 41 -21.27 -22.34 -1.35
C HIS A 41 -20.95 -22.23 -2.85
N SER A 42 -19.70 -22.40 -3.31
CA SER A 42 -19.45 -22.48 -4.77
C SER A 42 -18.50 -23.65 -5.15
N PRO A 43 -18.99 -24.66 -5.90
CA PRO A 43 -18.23 -25.88 -6.29
C PRO A 43 -17.07 -25.67 -7.27
N LEU A 44 -16.84 -24.44 -7.75
CA LEU A 44 -15.98 -24.14 -8.90
C LEU A 44 -14.52 -23.76 -8.55
N MET A 45 -14.14 -23.88 -7.28
CA MET A 45 -12.82 -23.47 -6.76
C MET A 45 -12.04 -24.62 -6.10
N SER A 46 -12.16 -25.85 -6.58
CA SER A 46 -11.31 -26.95 -6.09
C SER A 46 -9.88 -26.87 -6.65
N TRP A 47 -9.71 -26.44 -7.90
CA TRP A 47 -8.43 -26.51 -8.62
C TRP A 47 -7.41 -25.40 -8.31
N VAL A 48 -7.83 -24.30 -7.68
CA VAL A 48 -6.94 -23.17 -7.30
C VAL A 48 -6.21 -23.43 -5.98
N TYR A 49 -6.61 -24.45 -5.20
CA TYR A 49 -5.99 -24.80 -3.92
C TYR A 49 -4.71 -25.65 -4.04
N ASP A 50 -4.37 -26.14 -5.25
CA ASP A 50 -3.37 -27.21 -5.41
C ASP A 50 -1.95 -26.77 -5.82
N LEU A 51 -1.68 -25.47 -6.07
CA LEU A 51 -0.43 -25.08 -6.77
C LEU A 51 0.57 -24.17 -6.02
N PHE A 52 0.56 -24.12 -4.68
CA PHE A 52 1.36 -23.24 -3.78
C PHE A 52 0.65 -21.96 -3.34
N SER A 53 0.58 -21.78 -2.02
CA SER A 53 -0.50 -21.07 -1.33
C SER A 53 -0.57 -19.58 -1.60
N VAL A 54 -1.63 -19.13 -2.27
CA VAL A 54 -2.10 -17.73 -2.30
C VAL A 54 -2.10 -17.13 -0.88
N THR A 55 -2.40 -17.96 0.12
CA THR A 55 -2.31 -17.65 1.55
C THR A 55 -0.89 -17.24 1.99
N PHE A 56 0.17 -17.94 1.58
CA PHE A 56 1.55 -17.60 1.96
C PHE A 56 1.98 -16.28 1.32
N VAL A 57 1.68 -16.08 0.03
CA VAL A 57 1.99 -14.82 -0.67
C VAL A 57 1.25 -13.65 -0.01
N ALA A 58 -0.03 -13.82 0.33
CA ALA A 58 -0.81 -12.82 1.05
C ALA A 58 -0.21 -12.51 2.43
N ARG A 59 0.26 -13.52 3.19
CA ARG A 59 0.94 -13.34 4.48
C ARG A 59 2.26 -12.61 4.32
N ALA A 60 3.09 -13.01 3.36
CA ALA A 60 4.38 -12.37 3.10
C ALA A 60 4.20 -10.89 2.75
N LEU A 61 3.26 -10.58 1.84
CA LEU A 61 2.93 -9.20 1.50
C LEU A 61 2.37 -8.43 2.70
N GLY A 62 1.49 -9.05 3.50
CA GLY A 62 0.95 -8.43 4.72
C GLY A 62 2.04 -8.10 5.74
N THR A 63 3.00 -8.99 5.93
CA THR A 63 4.18 -8.73 6.77
C THR A 63 5.01 -7.58 6.22
N MET A 64 5.28 -7.56 4.90
CA MET A 64 6.03 -6.48 4.27
C MET A 64 5.35 -5.12 4.46
N GLU A 65 4.02 -5.05 4.33
CA GLU A 65 3.25 -3.83 4.57
C GLU A 65 3.34 -3.35 6.02
N ILE A 66 3.24 -4.25 7.00
CA ILE A 66 3.39 -3.92 8.43
C ILE A 66 4.82 -3.46 8.73
N VAL A 67 5.82 -4.16 8.20
CA VAL A 67 7.24 -3.78 8.37
C VAL A 67 7.51 -2.41 7.75
N ALA A 68 6.99 -2.15 6.55
CA ALA A 68 7.09 -0.84 5.91
C ALA A 68 6.44 0.25 6.77
N ALA A 69 5.25 0.01 7.31
CA ALA A 69 4.54 0.95 8.18
C ALA A 69 5.36 1.32 9.43
N VAL A 70 5.90 0.33 10.13
CA VAL A 70 6.71 0.54 11.34
C VAL A 70 7.97 1.32 11.01
N LEU A 71 8.69 0.93 9.95
CA LEU A 71 9.92 1.61 9.53
C LEU A 71 9.65 3.08 9.16
N ILE A 72 8.58 3.36 8.41
CA ILE A 72 8.19 4.73 8.03
C ILE A 72 7.86 5.57 9.28
N ALA A 73 7.14 5.00 10.26
CA ALA A 73 6.80 5.71 11.50
C ALA A 73 8.03 6.06 12.35
N LEU A 74 9.10 5.27 12.26
CA LEU A 74 10.35 5.45 13.02
C LEU A 74 11.27 6.56 12.48
N ARG A 75 10.84 7.35 11.49
CA ARG A 75 11.60 8.51 10.95
C ARG A 75 12.30 9.36 12.03
N PRO A 76 11.67 9.79 13.14
CA PRO A 76 12.29 10.73 14.07
C PRO A 76 13.56 10.19 14.75
N TRP A 77 13.65 8.87 14.95
CA TRP A 77 14.77 8.21 15.61
C TRP A 77 15.71 7.53 14.63
N TRP A 78 15.19 6.99 13.53
CA TRP A 78 15.98 6.26 12.54
C TRP A 78 15.61 6.63 11.10
N PRO A 79 16.12 7.77 10.59
CA PRO A 79 15.83 8.25 9.24
C PRO A 79 16.19 7.23 8.14
N ARG A 80 17.30 6.51 8.31
CA ARG A 80 17.73 5.47 7.36
C ARG A 80 16.76 4.28 7.33
N GLY A 81 16.25 3.85 8.49
CA GLY A 81 15.21 2.83 8.56
C GLY A 81 13.92 3.28 7.87
N SER A 82 13.50 4.53 8.09
CA SER A 82 12.34 5.11 7.41
C SER A 82 12.51 5.21 5.89
N ALA A 83 13.73 5.45 5.40
CA ALA A 83 14.02 5.39 3.97
C ALA A 83 13.81 3.97 3.42
N ALA A 84 14.33 2.94 4.09
CA ALA A 84 14.11 1.55 3.68
C ALA A 84 12.63 1.15 3.69
N GLY A 85 11.88 1.54 4.73
CA GLY A 85 10.43 1.33 4.81
C GLY A 85 9.66 2.04 3.68
N SER A 86 10.03 3.28 3.37
CA SER A 86 9.42 4.05 2.28
C SER A 86 9.73 3.43 0.90
N ALA A 87 10.96 2.94 0.69
CA ALA A 87 11.32 2.23 -0.54
C ALA A 87 10.54 0.91 -0.70
N LEU A 88 10.35 0.17 0.40
CA LEU A 88 9.51 -1.03 0.39
C LEU A 88 8.05 -0.69 0.04
N ALA A 89 7.50 0.38 0.62
CA ALA A 89 6.15 0.85 0.29
C ALA A 89 6.00 1.22 -1.20
N VAL A 90 7.01 1.87 -1.79
CA VAL A 90 7.04 2.17 -3.24
C VAL A 90 6.93 0.88 -4.06
N VAL A 91 7.73 -0.14 -3.75
CA VAL A 91 7.68 -1.43 -4.46
C VAL A 91 6.31 -2.09 -4.31
N LEU A 92 5.73 -2.08 -3.10
CA LEU A 92 4.42 -2.66 -2.83
C LEU A 92 3.31 -1.97 -3.63
N PHE A 93 3.28 -0.63 -3.65
CA PHE A 93 2.26 0.11 -4.42
C PHE A 93 2.47 0.01 -5.93
N LEU A 94 3.71 -0.06 -6.43
CA LEU A 94 3.94 -0.36 -7.84
C LEU A 94 3.40 -1.75 -8.20
N GLY A 95 3.59 -2.73 -7.30
CA GLY A 95 2.98 -4.05 -7.42
C GLY A 95 1.45 -3.98 -7.49
N THR A 96 0.80 -3.23 -6.61
CA THR A 96 -0.67 -3.11 -6.64
C THR A 96 -1.16 -2.34 -7.87
N LEU A 97 -0.49 -1.25 -8.27
CA LEU A 97 -0.82 -0.49 -9.48
C LEU A 97 -0.65 -1.32 -10.75
N SER A 98 0.27 -2.28 -10.77
CA SER A 98 0.43 -3.18 -11.92
C SER A 98 -0.86 -3.96 -12.23
N PHE A 99 -1.71 -4.21 -11.22
CA PHE A 99 -3.02 -4.86 -11.42
C PHE A 99 -3.98 -4.01 -12.22
N LEU A 100 -3.82 -2.67 -12.24
CA LEU A 100 -4.63 -1.79 -13.07
C LEU A 100 -4.48 -2.13 -14.57
N PHE A 101 -3.29 -2.56 -14.97
CA PHE A 101 -2.96 -2.89 -16.36
C PHE A 101 -3.02 -4.39 -16.67
N THR A 102 -2.81 -5.24 -15.67
CA THR A 102 -2.71 -6.69 -15.86
C THR A 102 -3.99 -7.45 -15.53
N THR A 103 -4.91 -6.87 -14.75
CA THR A 103 -6.12 -7.57 -14.29
C THR A 103 -7.34 -7.27 -15.20
N PRO A 104 -7.97 -8.29 -15.80
CA PRO A 104 -9.21 -8.09 -16.55
C PRO A 104 -10.36 -7.73 -15.59
N GLY A 105 -11.23 -6.79 -15.99
CA GLY A 105 -12.37 -6.30 -15.18
C GLY A 105 -12.11 -5.04 -14.35
N VAL A 106 -10.92 -4.44 -14.47
CA VAL A 106 -10.60 -3.12 -13.90
C VAL A 106 -11.44 -2.01 -14.55
N VAL A 107 -11.66 -2.10 -15.86
CA VAL A 107 -12.55 -1.21 -16.61
C VAL A 107 -13.90 -1.91 -16.76
N ALA A 108 -14.93 -1.36 -16.11
CA ALA A 108 -16.28 -1.92 -16.15
C ALA A 108 -16.96 -1.63 -17.50
N LEU A 109 -16.85 -0.40 -17.97
CA LEU A 109 -17.50 0.10 -19.17
C LEU A 109 -16.65 1.21 -19.78
N HIS A 110 -16.74 1.42 -21.09
CA HIS A 110 -16.22 2.62 -21.73
C HIS A 110 -17.40 3.55 -22.01
N ALA A 111 -17.54 4.61 -21.21
CA ALA A 111 -18.55 5.63 -21.43
C ALA A 111 -17.90 6.82 -22.16
N HIS A 112 -18.40 7.16 -23.35
CA HIS A 112 -17.92 8.31 -24.13
C HIS A 112 -16.39 8.32 -24.40
N GLY A 113 -15.79 7.14 -24.61
CA GLY A 113 -14.34 7.01 -24.85
C GLY A 113 -13.47 7.06 -23.58
N ILE A 114 -14.08 7.23 -22.40
CA ILE A 114 -13.38 7.23 -21.12
C ILE A 114 -13.57 5.86 -20.45
N PRO A 115 -12.48 5.18 -20.03
CA PRO A 115 -12.57 3.94 -19.27
C PRO A 115 -13.16 4.22 -17.88
N VAL A 116 -14.36 3.70 -17.62
CA VAL A 116 -15.01 3.76 -16.31
C VAL A 116 -14.52 2.60 -15.47
N LEU A 117 -13.81 2.93 -14.39
CA LEU A 117 -13.27 1.94 -13.47
C LEU A 117 -14.38 1.29 -12.63
N SER A 118 -14.31 -0.03 -12.49
CA SER A 118 -15.18 -0.78 -11.59
C SER A 118 -14.98 -0.33 -10.14
N ALA A 119 -16.06 -0.36 -9.34
CA ALA A 119 -16.00 -0.01 -7.91
C ALA A 119 -14.98 -0.89 -7.16
N LEU A 120 -14.90 -2.18 -7.53
CA LEU A 120 -13.79 -3.08 -7.21
C LEU A 120 -13.42 -3.88 -8.46
N PRO A 121 -12.12 -3.96 -8.84
CA PRO A 121 -10.94 -3.41 -8.15
C PRO A 121 -10.51 -1.99 -8.59
N GLY A 122 -11.08 -1.43 -9.68
CA GLY A 122 -10.49 -0.26 -10.35
C GLY A 122 -10.35 1.00 -9.48
N GLN A 123 -11.44 1.46 -8.85
CA GLN A 123 -11.40 2.66 -8.00
C GLN A 123 -10.52 2.47 -6.75
N PHE A 124 -10.46 1.25 -6.23
CA PHE A 124 -9.61 0.93 -5.09
C PHE A 124 -8.13 1.07 -5.41
N LEU A 125 -7.71 0.78 -6.65
CA LEU A 125 -6.30 0.89 -7.07
C LEU A 125 -5.86 2.33 -7.34
N LEU A 126 -6.78 3.25 -7.68
CA LEU A 126 -6.40 4.64 -7.94
C LEU A 126 -5.85 5.36 -6.71
N LYS A 127 -6.35 5.04 -5.51
CA LYS A 127 -5.82 5.65 -4.27
C LYS A 127 -4.36 5.27 -4.02
N ASP A 128 -3.94 4.11 -4.50
CA ASP A 128 -2.57 3.62 -4.33
C ASP A 128 -1.58 4.47 -5.14
N LEU A 129 -2.03 5.17 -6.20
CA LEU A 129 -1.20 6.14 -6.92
C LEU A 129 -0.86 7.34 -6.04
N VAL A 130 -1.83 7.84 -5.27
CA VAL A 130 -1.59 8.92 -4.31
C VAL A 130 -0.67 8.45 -3.20
N LEU A 131 -0.89 7.24 -2.67
CA LEU A 131 -0.04 6.65 -1.62
C LEU A 131 1.39 6.39 -2.11
N LEU A 132 1.58 5.99 -3.37
CA LEU A 132 2.87 5.89 -4.02
C LEU A 132 3.59 7.25 -4.06
N GLY A 133 2.88 8.32 -4.44
CA GLY A 133 3.42 9.68 -4.40
C GLY A 133 3.86 10.09 -2.99
N VAL A 134 3.05 9.78 -1.97
CA VAL A 134 3.41 10.02 -0.56
C VAL A 134 4.61 9.17 -0.13
N ALA A 135 4.71 7.92 -0.55
CA ALA A 135 5.83 7.03 -0.24
C ALA A 135 7.15 7.52 -0.86
N LEU A 136 7.12 8.01 -2.10
CA LEU A 136 8.27 8.66 -2.74
C LEU A 136 8.69 9.93 -1.99
N TRP A 137 7.70 10.73 -1.58
CA TRP A 137 7.97 11.92 -0.78
C TRP A 137 8.59 11.57 0.59
N THR A 138 8.06 10.56 1.30
CA THR A 138 8.64 10.12 2.59
C THR A 138 10.02 9.51 2.44
N LEU A 139 10.30 8.84 1.32
CA LEU A 139 11.63 8.32 0.98
C LEU A 139 12.64 9.46 0.86
N GLY A 140 12.36 10.46 0.01
CA GLY A 140 13.23 11.63 -0.16
C GLY A 140 13.47 12.38 1.15
N ASP A 141 12.41 12.66 1.90
CA ASP A 141 12.46 13.35 3.19
C ASP A 141 13.25 12.55 4.25
N SER A 142 13.27 11.22 4.17
CA SER A 142 14.06 10.35 5.06
C SER A 142 15.54 10.31 4.67
N LEU A 143 15.85 10.27 3.38
CA LEU A 143 17.22 10.31 2.87
C LEU A 143 17.90 11.64 3.22
N THR A 144 17.22 12.77 3.04
CA THR A 144 17.73 14.10 3.41
C THR A 144 17.98 14.24 4.91
N ALA A 145 17.12 13.64 5.75
CA ALA A 145 17.34 13.66 7.20
C ALA A 145 18.53 12.77 7.62
N GLY A 146 18.73 11.64 6.92
CA GLY A 146 19.82 10.71 7.21
C GLY A 146 21.21 11.22 6.83
N THR A 147 21.31 12.13 5.87
CA THR A 147 22.58 12.83 5.56
C THR A 147 22.92 13.89 6.60
N ALA A 148 21.91 14.59 7.15
CA ALA A 148 22.09 15.61 8.19
C ALA A 148 22.51 15.03 9.57
N THR A 149 22.31 13.74 9.81
CA THR A 149 22.74 13.07 11.06
C THR A 149 24.13 12.41 10.95
N GLY A 150 24.74 12.44 9.76
CA GLY A 150 25.98 11.72 9.44
C GLY A 150 27.18 12.62 9.11
N GLY A 151 27.06 13.94 9.26
CA GLY A 151 28.16 14.91 9.20
C GLY A 151 28.25 15.65 10.51
#